data_AF-A0A1B0CEH4-F1
#
_entry.id   AF-A0A1B0CEH4-F1
#
_cell.length_a   1.000
_cell.length_b   1.000
_cell.length_c   1.000
_cell.angle_alpha   90.00
_cell.angle_beta   90.00
_cell.angle_gamma   90.00
#
_symmetry.space_group_name_H-M   'P 1'
#
loop_
_entity.id
_entity.type
_entity.pdbx_description
1 polymer ?
#
loop_
_entity_poly.entity_id
_entity_poly.type
_entity_poly.pdbx_seq_one_letter_code
_entity_poly.pdbx_strand_id
1 'polypeptide(L)'
;MVTEPVANTTKSKATSRKRPTPVHSWTNADVQKWYRRCGNNPLYADLFVKHEITGLTLLRMSDHSLLRMGIENNRDREAIWREILKQKLKADIMEIRDLERMAE
;
A
#
# COMPACT_ATOMS: atom_id res chain seq x y z
N MET A 1 -56.70 -13.45 -0.05
CA MET A 1 -55.84 -14.63 0.07
C MET A 1 -55.14 -14.85 -1.25
N VAL A 2 -53.89 -14.40 -1.38
CA VAL A 2 -52.97 -14.93 -2.41
C VAL A 2 -51.58 -14.96 -1.76
N THR A 3 -51.02 -16.15 -1.76
CA THR A 3 -49.73 -16.58 -1.19
C THR A 3 -48.53 -15.99 -1.93
N GLU A 4 -47.43 -15.79 -1.19
CA GLU A 4 -46.10 -15.41 -1.67
C GLU A 4 -45.51 -16.41 -2.68
N PRO A 5 -44.40 -16.04 -3.34
CA PRO A 5 -43.17 -16.75 -2.97
C PRO A 5 -41.95 -15.84 -2.78
N VAL A 6 -41.22 -16.15 -1.71
CA VAL A 6 -39.88 -15.68 -1.37
C VAL A 6 -38.87 -16.19 -2.39
N ALA A 7 -38.15 -15.28 -3.06
CA ALA A 7 -36.97 -15.59 -3.86
C ALA A 7 -35.69 -15.29 -3.05
N ASN A 8 -35.27 -16.28 -2.27
CA ASN A 8 -34.01 -16.26 -1.53
C ASN A 8 -32.85 -16.50 -2.51
N THR A 9 -32.08 -15.47 -2.85
CA THR A 9 -30.87 -15.63 -3.68
C THR A 9 -29.63 -15.49 -2.81
N THR A 10 -29.17 -16.61 -2.26
CA THR A 10 -27.83 -16.79 -1.71
C THR A 10 -26.78 -16.71 -2.84
N LYS A 11 -26.26 -15.51 -3.13
CA LYS A 11 -25.06 -15.36 -3.96
C LYS A 11 -23.81 -15.51 -3.08
N SER A 12 -23.33 -16.74 -3.00
CA SER A 12 -22.00 -17.12 -2.53
C SER A 12 -20.94 -16.34 -3.31
N LYS A 13 -20.42 -15.24 -2.74
CA LYS A 13 -19.25 -14.55 -3.30
C LYS A 13 -18.02 -15.37 -3.00
N ALA A 14 -17.69 -16.29 -3.91
CA ALA A 14 -16.35 -16.82 -4.04
C ALA A 14 -15.40 -15.63 -4.22
N THR A 15 -14.55 -15.38 -3.22
CA THR A 15 -13.56 -14.32 -3.26
C THR A 15 -12.46 -14.72 -4.23
N SER A 16 -12.63 -14.41 -5.52
CA SER A 16 -11.51 -14.29 -6.44
C SER A 16 -10.45 -13.43 -5.75
N ARG A 17 -9.23 -13.97 -5.58
CA ARG A 17 -8.12 -13.24 -4.97
C ARG A 17 -7.81 -12.05 -5.88
N LYS A 18 -8.42 -10.90 -5.58
CA LYS A 18 -8.20 -9.66 -6.31
C LYS A 18 -6.70 -9.40 -6.35
N ARG A 19 -6.17 -9.13 -7.55
CA ARG A 19 -4.78 -8.75 -7.76
C ARG A 19 -4.46 -7.58 -6.81
N PRO A 20 -3.29 -7.56 -6.14
CA PRO A 20 -2.89 -6.43 -5.32
C PRO A 20 -2.87 -5.15 -6.16
N THR A 21 -3.42 -4.07 -5.62
CA THR A 21 -3.36 -2.74 -6.25
C THR A 21 -1.89 -2.33 -6.42
N PRO A 22 -1.46 -1.86 -7.61
CA PRO A 22 -0.08 -1.43 -7.82
C PRO A 22 0.24 -0.19 -6.99
N VAL A 23 1.50 -0.05 -6.58
CA VAL A 23 1.93 0.99 -5.62
C VAL A 23 1.65 2.40 -6.16
N HIS A 24 1.86 2.65 -7.45
CA HIS A 24 1.58 3.95 -8.04
C HIS A 24 0.11 4.39 -7.94
N SER A 25 -0.81 3.46 -7.65
CA SER A 25 -2.24 3.74 -7.45
C SER A 25 -2.65 3.79 -5.97
N TRP A 26 -1.69 3.73 -5.03
CA TRP A 26 -1.98 3.79 -3.60
C TRP A 26 -2.32 5.20 -3.15
N THR A 27 -3.39 5.31 -2.37
CA THR A 27 -3.76 6.52 -1.63
C THR A 27 -2.84 6.72 -0.42
N ASN A 28 -2.91 7.89 0.23
CA ASN A 28 -2.24 8.13 1.50
C ASN A 28 -2.69 7.15 2.61
N ALA A 29 -3.95 6.73 2.61
CA ALA A 29 -4.48 5.72 3.52
C ALA A 29 -3.86 4.33 3.26
N ASP A 30 -3.67 3.96 1.99
CA ASP A 30 -2.99 2.71 1.63
C ASP A 30 -1.53 2.71 2.05
N VAL A 31 -0.83 3.86 1.89
CA VAL A 31 0.54 4.04 2.36
C VAL A 31 0.61 3.95 3.88
N GLN A 32 -0.28 4.60 4.62
CA GLN A 32 -0.34 4.48 6.08
C GLN A 32 -0.59 3.03 6.51
N LYS A 33 -1.49 2.32 5.82
CA LYS A 33 -1.77 0.91 6.09
C LYS A 33 -0.55 0.03 5.79
N TRP A 34 0.17 0.29 4.70
CA TRP A 34 1.44 -0.36 4.40
C TRP A 34 2.46 -0.13 5.51
N TYR A 35 2.64 1.12 5.94
CA TYR A 35 3.57 1.48 7.00
C TYR A 35 3.29 0.72 8.31
N ARG A 36 2.02 0.66 8.72
CA ARG A 36 1.60 -0.09 9.92
C ARG A 36 1.89 -1.59 9.84
N ARG A 37 1.98 -2.18 8.62
CA ARG A 37 2.35 -3.59 8.43
C ARG A 37 3.86 -3.85 8.45
N CYS A 38 4.68 -2.82 8.22
CA CYS A 38 6.13 -2.96 8.20
C CYS A 38 6.75 -3.27 9.58
N GLY A 39 5.99 -3.11 10.67
CA GLY A 39 6.50 -3.31 12.03
C GLY A 39 7.39 -2.17 12.53
N ASN A 40 7.39 -1.04 11.83
CA ASN A 40 8.09 0.17 12.26
C ASN A 40 7.36 0.86 13.42
N ASN A 41 8.05 1.84 14.04
CA ASN A 41 7.49 2.61 15.14
C ASN A 41 6.15 3.28 14.75
N PRO A 42 5.02 2.92 15.40
CA PRO A 42 3.69 3.38 15.00
C PRO A 42 3.52 4.90 15.12
N LEU A 43 4.37 5.58 15.89
CA LEU A 43 4.38 7.04 16.07
C LEU A 43 4.44 7.81 14.74
N TYR A 44 5.19 7.29 13.76
CA TYR A 44 5.40 8.01 12.50
C TYR A 44 4.32 7.71 11.45
N ALA A 45 3.40 6.79 11.71
CA ALA A 45 2.38 6.40 10.73
C ALA A 45 1.52 7.60 10.28
N ASP A 46 1.19 8.49 11.23
CA ASP A 46 0.34 9.65 10.95
C ASP A 46 1.08 10.76 10.19
N LEU A 47 2.43 10.76 10.20
CA LEU A 47 3.21 11.67 9.38
C LEU A 47 3.01 11.40 7.89
N PHE A 48 2.85 10.13 7.48
CA PHE A 48 2.58 9.81 6.08
C PHE A 48 1.23 10.36 5.59
N VAL A 49 0.22 10.38 6.47
CA VAL A 49 -1.08 11.00 6.16
C VAL A 49 -0.97 12.52 6.15
N LYS A 50 -0.33 13.10 7.18
CA LYS A 50 -0.16 14.54 7.35
C LYS A 50 0.58 15.18 6.17
N HIS A 51 1.59 14.51 5.63
CA HIS A 51 2.36 14.97 4.46
C HIS A 51 1.78 14.46 3.13
N GLU A 52 0.57 13.90 3.14
CA GLU A 52 -0.15 13.43 1.95
C GLU A 52 0.67 12.47 1.06
N ILE A 53 1.44 11.58 1.69
CA ILE A 53 2.32 10.65 0.98
C ILE A 53 1.46 9.59 0.28
N THR A 54 1.26 9.77 -1.02
CA THR A 54 0.67 8.76 -1.92
C THR A 54 1.72 7.73 -2.34
N GLY A 55 1.29 6.65 -2.99
CA GLY A 55 2.23 5.63 -3.48
C GLY A 55 3.22 6.14 -4.53
N LEU A 56 2.82 7.07 -5.39
CA LEU A 56 3.74 7.77 -6.31
C LEU A 56 4.82 8.54 -5.55
N THR A 57 4.42 9.29 -4.51
CA THR A 57 5.37 10.01 -3.66
C THR A 57 6.31 9.03 -2.97
N LEU A 58 5.78 7.94 -2.39
CA LEU A 58 6.56 6.89 -1.72
C LEU A 58 7.66 6.30 -2.62
N LEU A 59 7.34 6.02 -3.89
CA LEU A 59 8.31 5.49 -4.87
C LEU A 59 9.43 6.50 -5.18
N ARG A 60 9.20 7.80 -4.98
CA ARG A 60 10.17 8.88 -5.22
C ARG A 60 10.89 9.38 -3.97
N MET A 61 10.45 8.98 -2.77
CA MET A 61 11.06 9.40 -1.51
C MET A 61 12.54 9.05 -1.44
N SER A 62 13.29 9.86 -0.69
CA SER A 62 14.66 9.61 -0.25
C SER A 62 14.75 9.60 1.28
N ASP A 63 15.91 9.22 1.83
CA ASP A 63 16.19 9.36 3.27
C ASP A 63 15.99 10.81 3.74
N HIS A 64 16.43 11.78 2.93
CA HIS A 64 16.26 13.20 3.25
C HIS A 64 14.78 13.62 3.31
N SER A 65 13.90 13.01 2.51
CA SER A 65 12.45 13.24 2.62
C SER A 65 11.92 12.86 4.00
N LEU A 66 12.37 11.73 4.57
CA LEU A 66 11.96 11.28 5.90
C LEU A 66 12.44 12.22 7.00
N LEU A 67 13.67 12.74 6.89
CA LEU A 67 14.19 13.75 7.81
C LEU A 67 13.33 15.01 7.77
N ARG A 68 13.01 15.52 6.57
CA ARG A 68 12.14 16.69 6.37
C ARG A 68 10.71 16.48 6.88
N MET A 69 10.23 15.23 6.95
CA MET A 69 8.93 14.90 7.52
C MET A 69 8.91 14.94 9.06
N GLY A 70 10.08 15.01 9.71
CA GLY A 70 10.23 15.03 11.18
C GLY A 70 10.75 13.72 11.78
N ILE A 71 11.26 12.79 10.96
CA ILE A 71 11.84 11.52 11.44
C ILE A 71 13.34 11.71 11.68
N GLU A 72 13.68 12.41 12.76
CA GLU A 72 15.06 12.83 13.07
C GLU A 72 15.92 11.70 13.64
N ASN A 73 15.32 10.75 14.38
CA ASN A 73 16.04 9.60 14.92
C ASN A 73 16.64 8.75 13.78
N ASN A 74 17.97 8.68 13.73
CA ASN A 74 18.70 8.01 12.65
C ASN A 74 18.36 6.51 12.54
N ARG A 75 18.21 5.80 13.66
CA ARG A 75 17.91 4.36 13.65
C ARG A 75 16.51 4.09 13.13
N ASP A 76 15.53 4.87 13.58
CA ASP A 76 14.15 4.76 13.11
C ASP A 76 14.06 5.12 11.62
N ARG A 77 14.70 6.22 11.22
CA ARG A 77 14.73 6.66 9.82
C ARG A 77 15.34 5.61 8.91
N GLU A 78 16.47 5.02 9.31
CA GLU A 78 17.12 3.95 8.56
C GLU A 78 16.24 2.71 8.45
N ALA A 79 15.55 2.31 9.53
CA ALA A 79 14.61 1.19 9.50
C ALA A 79 13.45 1.44 8.52
N ILE A 80 12.85 2.63 8.57
CA ILE A 80 11.77 3.02 7.66
C ILE A 80 12.27 3.08 6.21
N TRP A 81 13.47 3.62 5.99
CA TRP A 81 14.07 3.70 4.67
C TRP A 81 14.30 2.32 4.04
N ARG A 82 14.78 1.34 4.81
CA ARG A 82 14.91 -0.06 4.34
C ARG A 82 13.56 -0.65 3.89
N GLU A 83 12.49 -0.37 4.62
CA GLU A 83 11.15 -0.83 4.22
C GLU A 83 10.64 -0.14 2.95
N ILE A 84 10.93 1.16 2.77
CA ILE A 84 10.64 1.87 1.51
C ILE A 84 11.39 1.20 0.34
N LEU A 85 12.70 0.93 0.47
CA LEU A 85 13.49 0.28 -0.57
C LEU A 85 12.94 -1.12 -0.91
N LYS A 86 12.58 -1.91 0.10
CA LYS A 86 11.94 -3.22 -0.09
C LYS A 86 10.64 -3.09 -0.89
N GLN A 87 9.81 -2.09 -0.56
CA GLN A 87 8.56 -1.86 -1.27
C GLN A 87 8.76 -1.39 -2.71
N LYS A 88 9.79 -0.58 -2.99
CA LYS A 88 10.19 -0.18 -4.36
C LYS A 88 10.59 -1.39 -5.20
N LEU A 89 11.51 -2.22 -4.69
CA LEU A 89 11.93 -3.46 -5.36
C LEU A 89 10.76 -4.40 -5.64
N LYS A 90 9.84 -4.54 -4.67
CA LYS A 90 8.63 -5.34 -4.86
C LYS A 90 7.72 -4.77 -5.94
N ALA A 91 7.59 -3.44 -6.03
CA ALA A 91 6.80 -2.79 -7.07
C ALA A 91 7.43 -3.04 -8.45
N ASP A 92 8.74 -2.86 -8.58
CA ASP A 92 9.47 -3.06 -9.84
C ASP A 92 9.35 -4.52 -10.33
N ILE A 93 9.51 -5.50 -9.44
CA ILE A 93 9.34 -6.92 -9.79
C ILE A 93 7.90 -7.22 -10.27
N MET A 94 6.89 -6.61 -9.64
CA MET A 94 5.50 -6.81 -10.05
C MET A 94 5.22 -6.14 -11.40
N GLU A 95 5.78 -4.95 -11.63
CA GLU A 95 5.66 -4.22 -12.89
C GLU A 95 6.29 -5.01 -14.05
N ILE A 96 7.51 -5.52 -13.88
CA ILE A 96 8.19 -6.35 -14.89
C ILE A 96 7.31 -7.56 -15.27
N ARG A 97 6.78 -8.27 -14.27
CA ARG A 97 5.91 -9.43 -14.50
C ARG A 97 4.59 -9.07 -15.20
N ASP A 98 4.10 -7.85 -15.00
CA ASP A 98 2.90 -7.35 -15.67
C ASP A 98 3.19 -7.00 -17.12
N LEU A 99 4.33 -6.37 -17.39
CA LEU A 99 4.80 -6.09 -18.75
C LEU A 99 5.04 -7.37 -19.55
N GLU A 100 5.67 -8.39 -18.95
CA GLU A 100 5.90 -9.70 -19.59
C GLU A 100 4.58 -10.36 -20.01
N ARG A 101 3.56 -10.33 -19.14
CA ARG A 101 2.22 -10.89 -19.44
C ARG A 101 1.45 -10.12 -20.50
N MET A 102 1.71 -8.82 -20.65
CA MET A 102 1.05 -7.99 -21.67
C MET A 102 1.66 -8.18 -23.06
N ALA A 103 2.88 -8.74 -23.12
CA ALA A 103 3.58 -9.03 -24.36
C ALA A 103 3.23 -10.40 -24.97
N GLU A 104 2.51 -11.26 -24.21
CA GLU A 104 1.95 -12.55 -24.63
C GLU A 104 0.55 -12.40 -25.28
#